data_AF-A0A2D6R1C0-F1
#
_entry.id   AF-A0A2D6R1C0-F1
#
_cell.length_a   1.000
_cell.length_b   1.000
_cell.length_c   1.000
_cell.angle_alpha   90.00
_cell.angle_beta   90.00
_cell.angle_gamma   90.00
#
_symmetry.space_group_name_H-M   'P 1'
#
loop_
_entity.id
_entity.type
_entity.pdbx_description
1 polymer ?
#
loop_
_entity_poly.entity_id
_entity_poly.type
_entity_poly.pdbx_seq_one_letter_code
_entity_poly.pdbx_strand_id
1 'polypeptide(L)'
;DPHELNNLAGDPAHAGKLAELRAEADRWMTEIDDQGLMGEAAFFESIWPDGVQPVTAPPTGDRRDSQLTLQSATDGASIGYQLLDADAEPGATWQVYVEPVTVGPDRTLVAVAHRIGYAPSEAVTFAGAP
;
A
#
# COMPACT_ATOMS: atom_id res chain seq x y z
N ASP A 1 -27.90 -6.53 20.88
CA ASP A 1 -27.30 -5.38 21.57
C ASP A 1 -26.49 -4.56 20.56
N PRO A 2 -27.12 -3.58 19.88
CA PRO A 2 -26.46 -2.80 18.82
C PRO A 2 -25.33 -1.87 19.27
N HIS A 3 -25.18 -1.66 20.58
CA HIS A 3 -24.20 -0.74 21.17
C HIS A 3 -23.14 -1.45 22.03
N GLU A 4 -23.10 -2.79 22.00
CA GLU A 4 -22.08 -3.63 22.66
C GLU A 4 -21.93 -3.39 24.17
N LEU A 5 -23.01 -2.99 24.87
CA LEU A 5 -22.99 -2.67 26.30
C LEU A 5 -23.10 -3.91 27.21
N ASN A 6 -23.57 -5.03 26.69
CA ASN A 6 -23.83 -6.26 27.43
C ASN A 6 -22.86 -7.36 26.95
N ASN A 7 -21.79 -7.55 27.72
CA ASN A 7 -20.82 -8.60 27.43
C ASN A 7 -21.38 -9.99 27.79
N LEU A 8 -21.67 -10.80 26.77
CA LEU A 8 -22.18 -12.17 26.92
C LEU A 8 -21.08 -13.24 26.99
N ALA A 9 -19.79 -12.88 26.86
CA ALA A 9 -18.70 -13.85 26.78
C ALA A 9 -18.50 -14.65 28.09
N GLY A 10 -18.99 -14.12 29.21
CA GLY A 10 -18.98 -14.81 30.50
C GLY A 10 -20.24 -15.61 30.82
N ASP A 11 -21.28 -15.53 29.98
CA ASP A 11 -22.55 -16.21 30.22
C ASP A 11 -22.42 -17.73 29.95
N PRO A 12 -22.64 -18.61 30.95
CA PRO A 12 -22.60 -20.06 30.76
C PRO A 12 -23.56 -20.57 29.68
N ALA A 13 -24.67 -19.87 29.42
CA ALA A 13 -25.63 -20.23 28.38
C ALA A 13 -25.02 -20.18 26.96
N HIS A 14 -23.94 -19.41 26.77
CA HIS A 14 -23.27 -19.23 25.49
C HIS A 14 -21.89 -19.89 25.42
N ALA A 15 -21.44 -20.59 26.48
CA ALA A 15 -20.11 -21.19 26.56
C ALA A 15 -19.79 -22.13 25.39
N GLY A 16 -20.75 -22.95 24.96
CA GLY A 16 -20.57 -23.85 23.80
C GLY A 16 -20.31 -23.10 22.49
N LYS A 17 -21.10 -22.06 22.22
CA LYS A 17 -20.92 -21.24 21.00
C LYS A 17 -19.64 -20.42 21.03
N LEU A 18 -19.27 -19.91 22.21
CA LEU A 18 -18.01 -19.20 22.39
C LEU A 18 -16.79 -20.08 22.11
N ALA A 19 -16.81 -21.34 22.57
CA ALA A 19 -15.75 -22.30 22.29
C ALA A 19 -15.64 -22.63 20.79
N GLU A 20 -16.77 -22.84 20.11
CA GLU A 20 -16.82 -23.05 18.66
C GLU A 20 -16.21 -21.86 17.89
N LEU A 21 -16.63 -20.63 18.19
CA LEU A 21 -16.15 -19.43 17.50
C LEU A 21 -14.66 -19.16 17.76
N ARG A 22 -14.16 -19.41 18.97
CA ARG A 22 -12.74 -19.31 19.28
C ARG A 22 -11.91 -20.32 18.49
N ALA A 23 -12.35 -21.58 18.46
CA ALA A 23 -11.66 -22.61 17.71
C ALA A 23 -11.60 -22.29 16.20
N GLU A 24 -12.67 -21.76 15.63
CA GLU A 24 -12.69 -21.34 14.23
C GLU A 24 -11.79 -20.13 13.97
N ALA A 25 -11.75 -19.15 14.89
CA ALA A 25 -10.84 -18.02 14.81
C ALA A 25 -9.37 -18.46 14.89
N ASP A 26 -9.03 -19.34 15.83
CA ASP A 26 -7.68 -19.90 15.98
C ASP A 26 -7.26 -20.70 14.72
N ARG A 27 -8.19 -21.50 14.17
CA ARG A 27 -7.99 -22.23 12.93
C ARG A 27 -7.69 -21.27 11.78
N TRP A 28 -8.48 -20.21 11.63
CA TRP A 28 -8.32 -19.22 10.56
C TRP A 28 -7.02 -18.43 10.69
N MET A 29 -6.70 -17.92 11.88
CA MET A 29 -5.42 -17.22 12.13
C MET A 29 -4.22 -18.11 11.80
N THR A 30 -4.30 -19.41 12.09
CA THR A 30 -3.27 -20.39 11.71
C THR A 30 -3.22 -20.60 10.19
N GLU A 31 -4.37 -20.72 9.53
CA GLU A 31 -4.48 -20.95 8.09
C GLU A 31 -3.87 -19.81 7.26
N ILE A 32 -4.09 -18.57 7.67
CA ILE A 32 -3.57 -17.39 6.96
C ILE A 32 -2.14 -17.03 7.35
N ASP A 33 -1.51 -17.80 8.25
CA ASP A 33 -0.23 -17.46 8.88
C ASP A 33 -0.24 -16.03 9.42
N ASP A 34 -1.17 -15.75 10.35
CA ASP A 34 -1.40 -14.40 10.86
C ASP A 34 -0.16 -13.87 11.58
N GLN A 35 0.56 -12.97 10.90
CA GLN A 35 1.76 -12.34 11.43
C GLN A 35 1.46 -11.47 12.66
N GLY A 36 0.20 -11.12 12.93
CA GLY A 36 -0.23 -10.46 14.17
C GLY A 36 -0.04 -11.31 15.43
N LEU A 37 0.13 -12.62 15.28
CA LEU A 37 0.53 -13.52 16.38
C LEU A 37 2.02 -13.42 16.71
N MET A 38 2.82 -12.79 15.86
CA MET A 38 4.24 -12.54 16.11
C MET A 38 4.40 -11.37 17.08
N GLY A 39 5.33 -11.50 18.03
CA GLY A 39 5.70 -10.37 18.90
C GLY A 39 6.25 -9.20 18.08
N GLU A 40 5.84 -7.98 18.41
CA GLU A 40 6.13 -6.77 17.64
C GLU A 40 7.61 -6.59 17.27
N ALA A 41 8.53 -6.87 18.20
CA ALA A 41 9.98 -6.79 17.93
C ALA A 41 10.46 -7.80 16.87
N ALA A 42 9.94 -9.03 16.89
CA ALA A 42 10.26 -10.03 15.89
C ALA A 42 9.60 -9.70 14.54
N PHE A 43 8.39 -9.13 14.56
CA PHE A 43 7.72 -8.65 13.36
C PHE A 43 8.54 -7.54 12.68
N PHE A 44 8.99 -6.53 13.44
CA PHE A 44 9.85 -5.48 12.90
C PHE A 44 11.13 -6.01 12.31
N GLU A 45 11.84 -6.92 12.99
CA GLU A 45 13.06 -7.54 12.44
C GLU A 45 12.78 -8.28 11.13
N SER A 46 11.59 -8.89 10.98
CA SER A 46 11.22 -9.62 9.76
C SER A 46 10.99 -8.71 8.55
N ILE A 47 10.48 -7.48 8.77
CA ILE A 47 10.17 -6.54 7.68
C ILE A 47 11.24 -5.46 7.49
N TRP A 48 11.97 -5.11 8.54
CA TRP A 48 13.06 -4.12 8.59
C TRP A 48 14.32 -4.76 9.17
N PRO A 49 15.05 -5.58 8.38
CA PRO A 49 16.30 -6.15 8.82
C PRO A 49 17.27 -5.08 9.31
N ASP A 50 17.99 -5.37 10.40
CA ASP A 50 18.88 -4.41 11.07
C ASP A 50 18.18 -3.13 11.57
N GLY A 51 16.84 -3.15 11.69
CA GLY A 51 16.02 -2.00 12.08
C GLY A 51 15.93 -0.90 11.02
N VAL A 52 16.31 -1.18 9.77
CA VAL A 52 16.30 -0.20 8.67
C VAL A 52 15.06 -0.38 7.81
N GLN A 53 14.17 0.62 7.81
CA GLN A 53 13.05 0.64 6.88
C GLN A 53 13.56 0.78 5.44
N PRO A 54 13.25 -0.17 4.54
CA PRO A 54 13.64 -0.06 3.15
C PRO A 54 12.90 1.07 2.44
N VAL A 55 13.50 1.63 1.39
CA VAL A 55 12.89 2.70 0.57
C VAL A 55 12.36 2.11 -0.74
N THR A 56 11.16 2.54 -1.15
CA THR A 56 10.59 2.14 -2.43
C THR A 56 11.42 2.72 -3.58
N ALA A 57 11.74 1.92 -4.59
CA ALA A 57 12.47 2.38 -5.76
C ALA A 57 11.63 3.41 -6.55
N PRO A 58 12.22 4.53 -6.99
CA PRO A 58 11.50 5.57 -7.72
C PRO A 58 10.90 5.04 -9.03
N PRO A 59 9.76 5.60 -9.48
CA PRO A 59 9.18 5.23 -10.76
C PRO A 59 10.16 5.45 -11.92
N THR A 60 10.22 4.49 -12.84
CA THR A 60 10.82 4.65 -14.16
C THR A 60 9.72 4.69 -15.21
N GLY A 61 9.99 5.36 -16.33
CA GLY A 61 9.02 5.59 -17.39
C GLY A 61 9.55 5.15 -18.74
N ASP A 62 8.78 4.30 -19.43
CA ASP A 62 9.02 3.89 -20.81
C ASP A 62 8.01 4.58 -21.72
N ARG A 63 8.51 5.37 -22.68
CA ARG A 63 7.68 6.15 -23.59
C ARG A 63 7.54 5.48 -24.95
N ARG A 64 6.32 5.38 -25.45
CA ARG A 64 5.98 5.01 -26.82
C ARG A 64 4.95 6.00 -27.35
N ASP A 65 5.35 6.78 -28.35
CA ASP A 65 4.58 7.92 -28.85
C ASP A 65 4.20 8.88 -27.69
N SER A 66 2.92 9.19 -27.54
CA SER A 66 2.40 10.05 -26.47
C SER A 66 2.14 9.30 -25.14
N GLN A 67 2.23 7.97 -25.13
CA GLN A 67 1.96 7.16 -23.95
C GLN A 67 3.22 6.91 -23.11
N LEU A 68 3.08 7.14 -21.81
CA LEU A 68 4.09 6.86 -20.80
C LEU A 68 3.65 5.66 -19.96
N THR A 69 4.43 4.60 -19.99
CA THR A 69 4.26 3.43 -19.11
C THR A 69 5.16 3.59 -17.90
N LEU A 70 4.61 3.54 -16.69
CA LEU A 70 5.36 3.65 -15.44
C LEU A 70 5.54 2.28 -14.78
N GLN A 71 6.69 2.09 -14.13
CA GLN A 71 7.00 0.90 -13.34
C GLN A 71 7.93 1.26 -12.17
N SER A 72 8.02 0.39 -11.16
CA SER A 72 9.02 0.48 -10.10
C SER A 72 9.77 -0.85 -9.99
N ALA A 73 11.07 -0.79 -9.73
CA ALA A 73 11.87 -1.98 -9.48
C ALA A 73 11.52 -2.66 -8.15
N THR A 74 10.86 -1.95 -7.23
CA THR A 74 10.28 -2.55 -6.03
C THR A 74 9.02 -3.28 -6.47
N ASP A 75 9.08 -4.61 -6.47
CA ASP A 75 7.91 -5.46 -6.68
C ASP A 75 6.75 -4.98 -5.81
N GLY A 76 5.50 -5.19 -6.22
CA GLY A 76 4.27 -4.82 -5.50
C GLY A 76 4.16 -3.36 -5.03
N ALA A 77 5.02 -2.45 -5.50
CA ALA A 77 4.85 -1.03 -5.27
C ALA A 77 3.68 -0.50 -6.09
N SER A 78 2.87 0.35 -5.48
CA SER A 78 1.88 1.16 -6.17
C SER A 78 2.53 2.46 -6.64
N ILE A 79 2.08 3.03 -7.75
CA ILE A 79 2.58 4.31 -8.25
C ILE A 79 1.42 5.32 -8.21
N GLY A 80 1.65 6.42 -7.51
CA GLY A 80 0.79 7.60 -7.55
C GLY A 80 1.36 8.61 -8.55
N TYR A 81 0.51 9.28 -9.32
CA TYR A 81 0.93 10.36 -10.22
C TYR A 81 0.00 11.56 -10.21
N GLN A 82 0.51 12.69 -10.70
CA GLN A 82 -0.23 13.90 -11.03
C GLN A 82 0.19 14.40 -12.40
N LEU A 83 -0.78 14.86 -13.19
CA LEU A 83 -0.52 15.60 -14.42
C LEU A 83 -0.65 17.09 -14.14
N LEU A 84 0.44 17.81 -14.34
CA LEU A 84 0.58 19.23 -14.07
C LEU A 84 0.68 19.97 -15.39
N ASP A 85 0.05 21.14 -15.45
CA ASP A 85 0.30 22.09 -16.53
C ASP A 85 1.65 22.79 -16.30
N ALA A 86 2.14 23.52 -17.31
CA ALA A 86 3.37 24.30 -17.17
C ALA A 86 3.34 25.18 -15.90
N ASP A 87 4.42 25.11 -15.11
CA ASP A 87 4.63 25.86 -13.87
C ASP A 87 3.67 25.55 -12.69
N ALA A 88 2.86 24.48 -12.78
CA ALA A 88 2.06 24.01 -11.66
C ALA A 88 2.86 23.11 -10.71
N GLU A 89 2.63 23.25 -9.41
CA GLU A 89 3.22 22.40 -8.37
C GLU A 89 2.30 21.20 -8.02
N PRO A 90 2.85 20.06 -7.59
CA PRO A 90 2.05 18.93 -7.11
C PRO A 90 1.13 19.32 -5.93
N GLY A 91 -0.14 18.95 -6.03
CA GLY A 91 -1.13 19.11 -4.96
C GLY A 91 -1.17 17.93 -3.98
N ALA A 92 -2.16 17.91 -3.10
CA ALA A 92 -2.36 16.82 -2.13
C ALA A 92 -3.03 15.56 -2.72
N THR A 93 -3.67 15.68 -3.88
CA THR A 93 -4.46 14.59 -4.47
C THR A 93 -3.67 13.89 -5.58
N TRP A 94 -3.47 12.59 -5.42
CA TRP A 94 -2.74 11.73 -6.36
C TRP A 94 -3.69 10.77 -7.06
N GLN A 95 -3.42 10.47 -8.34
CA GLN A 95 -4.09 9.42 -9.09
C GLN A 95 -3.27 8.13 -8.99
N VAL A 96 -3.94 6.98 -8.89
CA VAL A 96 -3.25 5.67 -8.90
C VAL A 96 -2.99 5.28 -10.35
N TYR A 97 -1.73 4.96 -10.66
CA TYR A 97 -1.34 4.45 -11.97
C TYR A 97 -1.76 2.98 -12.10
N VAL A 98 -2.59 2.70 -13.10
CA VAL A 98 -3.08 1.34 -13.43
C VAL A 98 -2.91 0.99 -14.91
N GLU A 99 -2.71 2.00 -15.77
CA GLU A 99 -2.54 1.85 -17.21
C GLU A 99 -1.68 3.00 -17.77
N PRO A 100 -1.09 2.84 -18.97
CA PRO A 100 -0.26 3.89 -19.60
C PRO A 100 -0.98 5.24 -19.71
N VAL A 101 -0.25 6.32 -19.40
CA VAL A 101 -0.82 7.68 -19.32
C VAL A 101 -0.33 8.51 -20.51
N THR A 102 -1.25 9.24 -21.15
CA THR A 102 -0.88 10.21 -22.19
C THR A 102 -0.40 11.51 -21.54
N VAL A 103 0.83 11.93 -21.86
CA VAL A 103 1.42 13.19 -21.36
C VAL A 103 1.63 14.14 -22.54
N GLY A 104 0.78 15.15 -22.65
CA GLY A 104 0.84 16.15 -23.73
C GLY A 104 2.03 17.11 -23.60
N PRO A 105 2.40 17.84 -24.67
CA PRO A 105 3.66 18.59 -24.79
C PRO A 105 3.85 19.67 -23.71
N ASP A 106 2.77 20.34 -23.29
CA ASP A 106 2.80 21.41 -22.29
C ASP A 106 2.46 20.91 -20.87
N ARG A 107 2.55 19.60 -20.67
CA ARG A 107 2.24 18.96 -19.39
C ARG A 107 3.41 18.14 -18.88
N THR A 108 3.43 18.02 -17.57
CA THR A 108 4.43 17.26 -16.85
C THR A 108 3.72 16.23 -15.99
N LEU A 109 4.22 15.00 -15.98
CA LEU A 109 3.77 13.98 -15.06
C LEU A 109 4.75 13.88 -13.89
N VAL A 110 4.28 14.08 -12.67
CA VAL A 110 5.05 13.80 -11.44
C VAL A 110 4.55 12.49 -10.85
N ALA A 111 5.46 11.58 -10.51
CA ALA A 111 5.13 10.26 -9.98
C ALA A 111 5.94 9.92 -8.73
N VAL A 112 5.32 9.18 -7.81
CA VAL A 112 5.93 8.62 -6.60
C VAL A 112 5.51 7.16 -6.49
N ALA A 113 6.44 6.27 -6.14
CA ALA A 113 6.16 4.88 -5.83
C ALA A 113 6.05 4.66 -4.32
N HIS A 114 5.12 3.79 -3.91
CA HIS A 114 4.91 3.43 -2.51
C HIS A 114 4.56 1.94 -2.37
N ARG A 115 5.36 1.20 -1.58
CA ARG A 115 5.06 -0.15 -1.11
C ARG A 115 4.77 -0.14 0.40
N ILE A 116 3.70 -0.80 0.82
CA ILE A 116 3.37 -0.96 2.24
C ILE A 116 4.56 -1.60 2.97
N GLY A 117 4.91 -1.05 4.13
CA GLY A 117 6.07 -1.45 4.93
C GLY A 117 7.38 -0.75 4.54
N TYR A 118 7.44 -0.05 3.40
CA TYR A 118 8.60 0.69 2.91
C TYR A 118 8.38 2.18 3.08
N ALA A 119 9.46 2.97 3.13
CA ALA A 119 9.37 4.40 2.94
C ALA A 119 8.99 4.73 1.48
N PRO A 120 8.26 5.82 1.22
CA PRO A 120 7.96 6.27 -0.14
C PRO A 120 9.23 6.57 -0.94
N SER A 121 9.16 6.43 -2.26
CA SER A 121 10.25 6.88 -3.13
C SER A 121 10.36 8.40 -3.17
N GLU A 122 11.48 8.90 -3.70
CA GLU A 122 11.52 10.27 -4.22
C GLU A 122 10.51 10.45 -5.37
N ALA A 123 10.06 11.68 -5.57
CA ALA A 123 9.22 12.03 -6.71
C ALA A 123 10.07 12.16 -7.98
N VAL A 124 9.55 11.63 -9.09
CA VAL A 124 10.18 11.70 -10.42
C VAL A 124 9.26 12.43 -11.38
N THR A 125 9.88 13.23 -12.25
CA THR A 125 9.19 14.10 -13.20
C THR A 125 9.44 13.64 -14.63
N PHE A 126 8.37 13.51 -15.42
CA PHE A 126 8.42 13.13 -16.82
C PHE A 126 7.78 14.22 -17.67
N ALA A 127 8.56 14.81 -18.58
CA ALA A 127 8.06 15.79 -19.54
C ALA A 127 7.13 15.13 -20.57
N GLY A 128 6.21 15.93 -21.10
CA GLY A 128 5.36 15.58 -22.22
C GLY A 128 6.11 15.23 -23.50
N ALA A 129 5.46 14.45 -24.36
CA ALA A 129 5.96 14.25 -25.73
C ALA A 129 5.54 15.43 -26.62
N PRO A 130 6.38 15.85 -27.58
CA PRO A 130 6.00 16.82 -28.61
C PRO A 130 4.84 16.33 -29.49
#